data_AF-A0A7X2MRW4-F1
#
_entry.id   AF-A0A7X2MRW4-F1
#
_cell.length_a   1.000
_cell.length_b   1.000
_cell.length_c   1.000
_cell.angle_alpha   90.00
_cell.angle_beta   90.00
_cell.angle_gamma   90.00
#
_symmetry.space_group_name_H-M   'P 1'
#
loop_
_entity.id
_entity.type
_entity.pdbx_description
1 polymer ?
#
loop_
_entity_poly.entity_id
_entity_poly.type
_entity_poly.pdbx_seq_one_letter_code
_entity_poly.pdbx_strand_id
1 'polypeptide(L)'
;MNKSGLAMLKTLACITAVSFFTLYQSYDSYHYDINLTLNVLSFVSTIATPLYFLLSGYIDAGELHTPAWQLGKIRRILLIFIFWFSFFWFAGMHHKGYLIQPWFVIALIVIYVSHPLIDRLIQRPGLMASGILLLLVLAFAYDLLASLYPGQRAFSLLPQYRIWTWVLYYLTGRLMAAPRVMQLLTSPRVIKISLLLLPAVYLFTWLYERHYFLARFLATHNDVVLT
;
A
#
# COMPACT_ATOMS: atom_id res chain seq x y z
N MET A 1 10.32 10.98 -17.48
CA MET A 1 10.36 11.25 -16.03
C MET A 1 11.76 10.98 -15.50
N ASN A 2 12.27 11.82 -14.60
CA ASN A 2 13.60 11.66 -14.02
C ASN A 2 13.61 10.43 -13.08
N LYS A 3 14.38 9.39 -13.42
CA LYS A 3 14.44 8.12 -12.66
C LYS A 3 14.83 8.37 -11.19
N SER A 4 15.68 9.36 -10.94
CA SER A 4 16.14 9.74 -9.61
C SER A 4 15.02 10.30 -8.74
N GLY A 5 14.13 11.12 -9.29
CA GLY A 5 12.99 11.68 -8.56
C GLY A 5 11.98 10.61 -8.13
N LEU A 6 11.77 9.60 -9.00
CA LEU A 6 10.87 8.49 -8.68
C LEU A 6 11.45 7.55 -7.63
N ALA A 7 12.77 7.31 -7.67
CA ALA A 7 13.48 6.57 -6.64
C ALA A 7 13.43 7.28 -5.29
N MET A 8 13.62 8.61 -5.27
CA MET A 8 13.48 9.43 -4.05
C MET A 8 12.07 9.36 -3.46
N LEU A 9 11.04 9.43 -4.30
CA LEU A 9 9.65 9.32 -3.85
C LEU A 9 9.36 7.93 -3.27
N LYS A 10 9.90 6.86 -3.88
CA LYS A 10 9.80 5.49 -3.35
C LYS A 10 10.52 5.35 -2.01
N THR A 11 11.71 5.94 -1.84
CA THR A 11 12.43 5.91 -0.56
C THR A 11 11.70 6.71 0.51
N LEU A 12 11.13 7.87 0.16
CA LEU A 12 10.35 8.68 1.09
C LEU A 12 9.08 7.95 1.54
N ALA A 13 8.34 7.34 0.61
CA ALA A 13 7.19 6.50 0.93
C ALA A 13 7.56 5.33 1.85
N CYS A 14 8.70 4.68 1.61
CA CYS A 14 9.20 3.60 2.47
C CYS A 14 9.54 4.09 3.87
N ILE A 15 10.25 5.21 4.00
CA ILE A 15 10.62 5.80 5.29
C ILE A 15 9.35 6.18 6.05
N THR A 16 8.40 6.87 5.41
CA THR A 16 7.17 7.31 6.08
C THR A 16 6.29 6.15 6.52
N ALA A 17 6.17 5.09 5.72
CA ALA A 17 5.45 3.89 6.10
C ALA A 17 6.08 3.23 7.34
N VAL A 18 7.40 3.01 7.32
CA VAL A 18 8.13 2.36 8.42
C VAL A 18 8.11 3.22 9.69
N SER A 19 8.34 4.53 9.59
CA SER A 19 8.34 5.46 10.73
C SER A 19 6.99 5.49 11.44
N PHE A 20 5.87 5.48 10.71
CA PHE A 20 4.55 5.46 11.35
C PHE A 20 4.29 4.18 12.12
N PHE A 21 4.49 3.00 11.52
CA PHE A 21 4.21 1.74 12.22
C PHE A 21 5.08 1.57 13.47
N THR A 22 6.32 2.05 13.38
CA THR A 22 7.26 2.08 14.48
C THR A 22 6.76 2.99 15.62
N LEU A 23 6.31 4.21 15.30
CA LEU A 23 5.79 5.17 16.27
C LEU A 23 4.43 4.74 16.84
N TYR A 24 3.59 4.11 16.02
CA TYR A 24 2.28 3.64 16.40
C TYR A 24 2.36 2.52 17.45
N GLN A 25 3.22 1.51 17.22
CA GLN A 25 3.40 0.41 18.16
C GLN A 25 4.11 0.84 19.46
N SER A 26 4.91 1.91 19.39
CA SER A 26 5.52 2.55 20.56
C SER A 26 4.52 3.39 21.37
N TYR A 27 3.50 3.98 20.72
CA TYR A 27 2.43 4.72 21.41
C TYR A 27 1.54 3.78 22.24
N ASP A 28 1.14 2.65 21.65
CA ASP A 28 0.29 1.65 22.31
C ASP A 28 0.91 1.09 23.61
N SER A 29 2.25 1.08 23.69
CA SER A 29 3.00 0.59 24.84
C SER A 29 3.41 1.64 25.87
N TYR A 30 3.38 2.95 25.54
CA TYR A 30 3.92 4.01 26.40
C TYR A 30 3.01 5.24 26.61
N HIS A 31 1.76 5.24 26.09
CA HIS A 31 0.75 6.29 26.32
C HIS A 31 1.27 7.75 26.18
N TYR A 32 1.92 8.05 25.06
CA TYR A 32 2.44 9.39 24.77
C TYR A 32 1.35 10.34 24.25
N ASP A 33 1.11 11.47 24.91
CA ASP A 33 0.02 12.42 24.59
C ASP A 33 0.26 13.28 23.31
N ILE A 34 0.39 12.63 22.14
CA ILE A 34 0.79 13.30 20.88
C ILE A 34 -0.24 13.07 19.75
N ASN A 35 -1.53 13.23 20.09
CA ASN A 35 -2.66 12.91 19.21
C ASN A 35 -2.57 13.57 17.82
N LEU A 36 -2.13 14.83 17.73
CA LEU A 36 -2.02 15.53 16.44
C LEU A 36 -0.91 14.93 15.55
N THR A 37 0.27 14.69 16.12
CA THR A 37 1.42 14.13 15.39
C THR A 37 1.13 12.72 14.91
N LEU A 38 0.51 11.89 15.76
CA LEU A 38 0.10 10.53 15.40
C LEU A 38 -0.97 10.51 14.31
N ASN A 39 -1.96 11.41 14.38
CA ASN A 39 -2.98 11.53 13.33
C ASN A 39 -2.38 11.95 11.98
N VAL A 40 -1.47 12.93 11.99
CA VAL A 40 -0.77 13.36 10.76
C VAL A 40 0.13 12.24 10.23
N LEU A 41 0.93 11.59 11.07
CA LEU A 41 1.77 10.46 10.65
C LEU A 41 0.95 9.26 10.16
N SER A 42 -0.19 8.98 10.79
CA SER A 42 -1.14 7.95 10.37
C SER A 42 -1.71 8.25 8.99
N PHE A 43 -2.15 9.48 8.77
CA PHE A 43 -2.64 9.93 7.48
C PHE A 43 -1.57 9.79 6.38
N VAL A 44 -0.36 10.31 6.63
CA VAL A 44 0.71 10.25 5.63
C VAL A 44 1.14 8.81 5.36
N SER A 45 1.20 7.94 6.38
CA SER A 45 1.55 6.53 6.21
C SER A 45 0.51 5.69 5.48
N THR A 46 -0.78 5.99 5.75
CA THR A 46 -1.92 5.37 5.05
C THR A 46 -1.81 5.60 3.54
N ILE A 47 -1.29 6.75 3.12
CA ILE A 47 -1.04 7.07 1.71
C ILE A 47 0.31 6.49 1.24
N ALA A 48 1.33 6.51 2.09
CA ALA A 48 2.70 6.12 1.75
C ALA A 48 2.82 4.64 1.36
N THR A 49 2.12 3.74 2.06
CA THR A 49 2.25 2.29 1.78
C THR A 49 1.67 1.90 0.41
N PRO A 50 0.43 2.26 0.05
CA PRO A 50 -0.09 2.11 -1.32
C PRO A 50 0.81 2.75 -2.37
N LEU A 51 1.29 3.97 -2.09
CA LEU A 51 2.16 4.71 -3.00
C LEU A 51 3.48 3.96 -3.24
N TYR A 52 4.07 3.36 -2.21
CA TYR A 52 5.29 2.56 -2.35
C TYR A 52 5.10 1.38 -3.33
N PHE A 53 4.00 0.63 -3.21
CA PHE A 53 3.73 -0.51 -4.10
C PHE A 53 3.46 -0.04 -5.53
N LEU A 54 2.69 1.03 -5.70
CA LEU A 54 2.44 1.64 -7.01
C LEU A 54 3.72 2.12 -7.68
N LEU A 55 4.57 2.87 -6.96
CA LEU A 55 5.84 3.36 -7.47
C LEU A 55 6.81 2.22 -7.79
N SER A 56 6.80 1.16 -6.98
CA SER A 56 7.58 -0.05 -7.26
C SER A 56 7.16 -0.69 -8.58
N GLY A 57 5.85 -0.86 -8.80
CA GLY A 57 5.33 -1.37 -10.06
C GLY A 57 5.70 -0.48 -11.25
N TYR A 58 5.60 0.84 -11.09
CA TYR A 58 5.95 1.78 -12.16
C TYR A 58 7.45 1.75 -12.50
N ILE A 59 8.34 1.77 -11.51
CA ILE A 59 9.79 1.75 -11.71
C ILE A 59 10.20 0.44 -12.39
N ASP A 60 9.69 -0.68 -11.88
CA ASP A 60 10.09 -1.98 -12.39
C ASP A 60 9.64 -2.17 -13.85
N ALA A 61 8.65 -1.41 -14.37
CA ALA A 61 8.26 -1.43 -15.80
C ALA A 61 9.38 -1.04 -16.78
N GLY A 62 10.42 -0.34 -16.30
CA GLY A 62 11.56 0.07 -17.11
C GLY A 62 12.77 -0.87 -17.04
N GLU A 63 12.71 -2.00 -16.33
CA GLU A 63 13.85 -2.92 -16.15
C GLU A 63 13.67 -4.21 -16.98
N LEU A 64 14.79 -4.82 -17.40
CA LEU A 64 14.78 -6.11 -18.09
C LEU A 64 14.59 -7.24 -17.08
N HIS A 65 13.44 -7.91 -17.13
CA HIS A 65 13.06 -8.93 -16.16
C HIS A 65 13.70 -10.28 -16.50
N THR A 66 14.95 -10.47 -16.11
CA THR A 66 15.60 -11.79 -16.13
C THR A 66 15.36 -12.53 -14.80
N PRO A 67 15.40 -13.87 -14.77
CA PRO A 67 15.33 -14.63 -13.52
C PRO A 67 16.41 -14.23 -12.51
N ALA A 68 17.61 -13.87 -12.99
CA ALA A 68 18.70 -13.34 -12.17
C ALA A 68 18.34 -11.99 -11.52
N TRP A 69 17.64 -11.12 -12.25
CA TRP A 69 17.14 -9.85 -11.71
C TRP A 69 16.10 -10.07 -10.61
N GLN A 70 15.15 -11.00 -10.82
CA GLN A 70 14.11 -11.34 -9.84
C GLN A 70 14.73 -11.86 -8.54
N LEU A 71 15.64 -12.83 -8.65
CA LEU A 71 16.36 -13.37 -7.49
C LEU A 71 17.20 -12.30 -6.79
N GLY A 72 17.83 -11.40 -7.55
CA GLY A 72 18.58 -10.27 -7.00
C GLY A 72 17.71 -9.31 -6.18
N LYS A 73 16.47 -9.01 -6.61
CA LYS A 73 15.54 -8.18 -5.83
C LYS A 73 15.10 -8.87 -4.55
N ILE A 74 14.67 -10.13 -4.64
CA ILE A 74 14.24 -10.92 -3.48
C ILE A 74 15.37 -11.06 -2.47
N ARG A 75 16.59 -11.41 -2.92
CA ARG A 75 17.77 -11.53 -2.06
C ARG A 75 18.09 -10.23 -1.33
N ARG A 76 18.03 -9.07 -2.01
CA ARG A 76 18.28 -7.76 -1.38
C ARG A 76 17.22 -7.45 -0.31
N ILE A 77 15.95 -7.68 -0.59
CA ILE A 77 14.86 -7.45 0.37
C ILE A 77 15.03 -8.34 1.59
N LEU A 78 15.32 -9.64 1.39
CA LEU A 78 15.57 -10.58 2.48
C LEU A 78 16.81 -10.20 3.30
N LEU A 79 17.91 -9.79 2.67
CA LEU A 79 19.11 -9.34 3.37
C LEU A 79 18.83 -8.12 4.25
N ILE A 80 18.13 -7.12 3.72
CA ILE A 80 17.74 -5.92 4.48
C ILE A 80 16.84 -6.33 5.65
N PHE A 81 15.84 -7.18 5.40
CA PHE A 81 14.93 -7.65 6.44
C PHE A 81 15.64 -8.42 7.55
N ILE A 82 16.46 -9.42 7.20
CA ILE A 82 17.21 -10.23 8.16
C ILE A 82 18.21 -9.39 8.94
N PHE A 83 18.88 -8.43 8.28
CA PHE A 83 19.81 -7.51 8.93
C PHE A 83 19.11 -6.70 10.01
N TRP A 84 18.01 -6.02 9.67
CA TRP A 84 17.27 -5.21 10.63
C TRP A 84 16.61 -6.07 11.71
N PHE A 85 16.06 -7.23 11.35
CA PHE A 85 15.48 -8.18 12.28
C PHE A 85 16.51 -8.62 13.33
N SER A 86 17.71 -9.02 12.88
CA SER A 86 18.81 -9.43 13.77
C SER A 86 19.30 -8.26 14.63
N PHE A 87 19.44 -7.07 14.06
CA PHE A 87 19.84 -5.87 14.79
C PHE A 87 18.86 -5.57 15.94
N PHE A 88 17.56 -5.53 15.67
CA PHE A 88 16.55 -5.28 16.71
C PHE A 88 16.43 -6.42 17.71
N TRP A 89 16.66 -7.67 17.29
CA TRP A 89 16.74 -8.82 18.18
C TRP A 89 17.88 -8.66 19.19
N PHE A 90 19.11 -8.42 18.72
CA PHE A 90 20.28 -8.23 19.58
C PHE A 90 20.22 -6.96 20.43
N ALA A 91 19.61 -5.89 19.92
CA ALA A 91 19.40 -4.66 20.68
C ALA A 91 18.34 -4.81 21.80
N GLY A 92 17.72 -5.98 21.97
CA GLY A 92 16.67 -6.22 22.97
C GLY A 92 15.36 -5.47 22.69
N MET A 93 15.18 -4.99 21.46
CA MET A 93 14.06 -4.12 21.05
C MET A 93 12.95 -4.90 20.32
N HIS A 94 13.06 -6.23 20.25
CA HIS A 94 12.13 -7.11 19.53
C HIS A 94 10.69 -7.07 20.06
N HIS A 95 10.51 -6.77 21.36
CA HIS A 95 9.18 -6.63 21.96
C HIS A 95 8.49 -5.30 21.68
N LYS A 96 9.24 -4.29 21.21
CA LYS A 96 8.74 -2.92 21.11
C LYS A 96 8.18 -2.54 19.74
N GLY A 97 8.03 -3.50 18.82
CA GLY A 97 7.37 -3.23 17.55
C GLY A 97 8.15 -2.48 16.48
N TYR A 98 9.43 -2.20 16.72
CA TYR A 98 10.32 -1.51 15.78
C TYR A 98 10.73 -2.37 14.57
N LEU A 99 10.24 -3.60 14.48
CA LEU A 99 10.59 -4.52 13.41
C LEU A 99 9.92 -4.10 12.09
N ILE A 100 10.68 -4.18 10.99
CA ILE A 100 10.09 -4.14 9.64
C ILE A 100 8.94 -5.14 9.64
N GLN A 101 7.74 -4.67 9.31
CA GLN A 101 6.56 -5.50 9.45
C GLN A 101 6.64 -6.69 8.50
N PRO A 102 6.54 -7.94 8.99
CA PRO A 102 6.75 -9.13 8.17
C PRO A 102 5.81 -9.21 6.96
N TRP A 103 4.57 -8.72 7.10
CA TRP A 103 3.59 -8.71 6.01
C TRP A 103 4.05 -7.89 4.80
N PHE A 104 4.79 -6.80 5.01
CA PHE A 104 5.27 -5.93 3.94
C PHE A 104 6.30 -6.65 3.06
N VAL A 105 7.21 -7.38 3.70
CA VAL A 105 8.21 -8.21 3.03
C VAL A 105 7.55 -9.39 2.33
N ILE A 106 6.59 -10.05 2.97
CA ILE A 106 5.81 -11.13 2.36
C ILE A 106 5.09 -10.65 1.10
N ALA A 107 4.41 -9.49 1.15
CA ALA A 107 3.73 -8.92 -0.01
C ALA A 107 4.69 -8.67 -1.17
N LEU A 108 5.89 -8.14 -0.90
CA LEU A 108 6.92 -7.94 -1.92
C LEU A 108 7.42 -9.27 -2.50
N ILE A 109 7.66 -10.29 -1.67
CA ILE A 109 8.08 -11.61 -2.15
C ILE A 109 6.99 -12.20 -3.05
N VAL A 110 5.71 -12.15 -2.65
CA VAL A 110 4.59 -12.63 -3.47
C VAL A 110 4.54 -11.91 -4.81
N ILE A 111 4.72 -10.60 -4.84
CA ILE A 111 4.76 -9.81 -6.08
C ILE A 111 5.92 -10.27 -6.98
N TYR A 112 7.14 -10.39 -6.45
CA TYR A 112 8.31 -10.74 -7.25
C TYR A 112 8.33 -12.20 -7.70
N VAL A 113 7.74 -13.12 -6.92
CA VAL A 113 7.55 -14.52 -7.33
C VAL A 113 6.46 -14.62 -8.41
N SER A 114 5.42 -13.79 -8.34
CA SER A 114 4.33 -13.76 -9.33
C SER A 114 4.71 -13.02 -10.61
N HIS A 115 5.89 -12.40 -10.66
CA HIS A 115 6.40 -11.61 -11.76
C HIS A 115 6.31 -12.25 -13.16
N PRO A 116 6.64 -13.54 -13.40
CA PRO A 116 6.44 -14.15 -14.72
C PRO A 116 4.98 -14.16 -15.18
N LEU A 117 4.01 -14.20 -14.26
CA LEU A 117 2.59 -14.05 -14.59
C LEU A 117 2.26 -12.59 -14.94
N ILE A 118 2.83 -11.64 -14.19
CA ILE A 118 2.66 -10.20 -14.43
C ILE A 118 3.21 -9.83 -15.81
N ASP A 119 4.37 -10.36 -16.21
CA ASP A 119 4.97 -10.12 -17.53
C ASP A 119 4.08 -10.60 -18.68
N ARG A 120 3.44 -11.77 -18.53
CA ARG A 120 2.45 -12.26 -19.49
C ARG A 120 1.22 -11.34 -19.56
N LEU A 121 0.81 -10.78 -18.43
CA LEU A 121 -0.34 -9.89 -18.33
C LEU A 121 -0.05 -8.53 -18.97
N ILE A 122 1.18 -8.02 -18.88
CA ILE A 122 1.62 -6.75 -19.48
C ILE A 122 1.49 -6.77 -21.02
N GLN A 123 1.75 -7.92 -21.66
CA GLN A 123 1.59 -8.06 -23.12
C GLN A 123 0.14 -7.85 -23.59
N ARG A 124 -0.83 -7.92 -22.66
CA ARG A 124 -2.26 -7.78 -22.92
C ARG A 124 -2.87 -6.74 -21.99
N PRO A 125 -2.67 -5.43 -22.25
CA PRO A 125 -3.06 -4.36 -21.33
C PRO A 125 -4.56 -4.36 -21.00
N GLY A 126 -5.42 -4.84 -21.91
CA GLY A 126 -6.86 -5.01 -21.63
C GLY A 126 -7.15 -6.10 -20.58
N LEU A 127 -6.44 -7.24 -20.63
CA LEU A 127 -6.56 -8.28 -19.60
C LEU A 127 -5.98 -7.81 -18.27
N MET A 128 -4.90 -7.04 -18.31
CA MET A 128 -4.32 -6.43 -17.11
C MET A 128 -5.28 -5.44 -16.45
N ALA A 129 -5.91 -4.56 -17.24
CA ALA A 129 -6.92 -3.63 -16.75
C ALA A 129 -8.15 -4.37 -16.19
N SER A 130 -8.60 -5.43 -16.87
CA SER A 130 -9.70 -6.28 -16.38
C SER A 130 -9.34 -7.00 -15.08
N GLY A 131 -8.11 -7.50 -14.95
CA GLY A 131 -7.61 -8.11 -13.72
C GLY A 131 -7.51 -7.12 -12.56
N ILE A 132 -7.08 -5.89 -12.82
CA ILE A 132 -7.06 -4.81 -11.82
C ILE A 132 -8.49 -4.44 -11.41
N LEU A 133 -9.42 -4.31 -12.36
CA LEU A 133 -10.83 -4.04 -12.08
C LEU A 133 -11.45 -5.15 -11.24
N LEU A 134 -11.17 -6.41 -11.58
CA LEU A 134 -11.63 -7.57 -10.81
C LEU A 134 -11.09 -7.54 -9.38
N LEU A 135 -9.78 -7.31 -9.21
CA LEU A 135 -9.17 -7.18 -7.89
C LEU A 135 -9.77 -6.01 -7.09
N LEU A 136 -10.10 -4.90 -7.75
CA LEU A 136 -10.72 -3.75 -7.12
C LEU A 136 -12.13 -4.08 -6.64
N VAL A 137 -12.94 -4.72 -7.48
CA VAL A 137 -14.29 -5.17 -7.13
C VAL A 137 -14.24 -6.19 -5.99
N LEU A 138 -13.30 -7.14 -6.02
CA LEU A 138 -13.11 -8.12 -4.96
C LEU A 138 -12.68 -7.46 -3.64
N ALA A 139 -11.74 -6.51 -3.68
CA ALA A 139 -11.30 -5.79 -2.50
C ALA A 139 -12.46 -4.98 -1.88
N PHE A 140 -13.21 -4.26 -2.72
CA PHE A 140 -14.36 -3.49 -2.27
C PHE A 140 -15.48 -4.38 -1.73
N ALA A 141 -15.79 -5.50 -2.41
CA ALA A 141 -16.78 -6.46 -1.95
C ALA A 141 -16.37 -7.08 -0.61
N TYR A 142 -15.09 -7.41 -0.43
CA TYR A 142 -14.57 -7.89 0.85
C TYR A 142 -14.77 -6.84 1.96
N ASP A 143 -14.44 -5.58 1.71
CA ASP A 143 -14.61 -4.49 2.69
C ASP A 143 -16.06 -4.25 3.05
N LEU A 144 -16.94 -4.30 2.04
CA LEU A 144 -18.39 -4.19 2.25
C LEU A 144 -18.90 -5.36 3.08
N LEU A 145 -18.51 -6.60 2.76
CA LEU A 145 -18.90 -7.79 3.51
C LEU A 145 -18.36 -7.77 4.95
N ALA A 146 -17.13 -7.29 5.15
CA ALA A 146 -16.56 -7.10 6.49
C ALA A 146 -17.34 -6.08 7.32
N SER A 147 -17.84 -5.02 6.68
CA SER A 147 -18.68 -4.02 7.36
C SER A 147 -20.10 -4.52 7.65
N LEU A 148 -20.66 -5.37 6.79
CA LEU A 148 -22.02 -5.92 6.94
C LEU A 148 -22.05 -7.09 7.94
N TYR A 149 -20.97 -7.88 8.04
CA TYR A 149 -20.89 -9.09 8.86
C TYR A 149 -19.65 -9.08 9.78
N PRO A 150 -19.55 -8.16 10.75
CA PRO A 150 -18.35 -8.00 11.58
C PRO A 150 -18.02 -9.22 12.44
N GLY A 151 -18.99 -10.08 12.76
CA GLY A 151 -18.78 -11.29 13.57
C GLY A 151 -18.23 -12.51 12.82
N GLN A 152 -18.08 -12.44 11.50
CA GLN A 152 -17.61 -13.56 10.68
C GLN A 152 -16.07 -13.57 10.58
N ARG A 153 -15.43 -14.65 11.05
CA ARG A 153 -13.96 -14.82 10.96
C ARG A 153 -13.42 -14.76 9.52
N ALA A 154 -14.24 -15.09 8.53
CA ALA A 154 -13.85 -14.99 7.12
C ALA A 154 -13.56 -13.55 6.67
N PHE A 155 -14.13 -12.54 7.35
CA PHE A 155 -13.97 -11.13 7.02
C PHE A 155 -13.13 -10.33 8.03
N SER A 156 -12.52 -11.00 9.01
CA SER A 156 -11.73 -10.36 10.07
C SER A 156 -10.26 -10.13 9.73
N LEU A 157 -9.83 -10.35 8.48
CA LEU A 157 -8.44 -10.05 8.10
C LEU A 157 -8.17 -8.54 8.16
N LEU A 158 -7.16 -8.15 8.94
CA LEU A 158 -6.71 -6.77 9.04
C LEU A 158 -6.24 -6.25 7.66
N PRO A 159 -6.44 -4.96 7.35
CA PRO A 159 -6.09 -4.37 6.05
C PRO A 159 -4.66 -4.66 5.59
N GLN A 160 -3.70 -4.71 6.52
CA GLN A 160 -2.28 -4.97 6.23
C GLN A 160 -2.00 -6.37 5.68
N TYR A 161 -2.78 -7.38 6.05
CA TYR A 161 -2.61 -8.76 5.58
C TYR A 161 -3.34 -9.06 4.27
N ARG A 162 -4.08 -8.09 3.71
CA ARG A 162 -4.82 -8.23 2.46
C ARG A 162 -3.86 -8.08 1.28
N ILE A 163 -3.06 -9.12 1.03
CA ILE A 163 -2.00 -9.13 0.01
C ILE A 163 -2.52 -8.72 -1.37
N TRP A 164 -3.77 -9.08 -1.70
CA TRP A 164 -4.42 -8.70 -2.95
C TRP A 164 -4.51 -7.19 -3.17
N THR A 165 -4.66 -6.39 -2.10
CA THR A 165 -4.66 -4.93 -2.16
C THR A 165 -3.29 -4.38 -2.56
N TRP A 166 -2.20 -4.96 -2.03
CA TRP A 166 -0.84 -4.57 -2.37
C TRP A 166 -0.46 -4.98 -3.80
N VAL A 167 -0.92 -6.16 -4.22
CA VAL A 167 -0.81 -6.63 -5.62
C VAL A 167 -1.57 -5.69 -6.56
N LEU A 168 -2.78 -5.26 -6.19
CA LEU A 168 -3.57 -4.29 -6.96
C LEU A 168 -2.81 -2.98 -7.17
N TYR A 169 -2.23 -2.39 -6.11
CA TYR A 169 -1.45 -1.16 -6.24
C TYR A 169 -0.22 -1.34 -7.12
N TYR A 170 0.50 -2.46 -6.97
CA TYR A 170 1.65 -2.78 -7.82
C TYR A 170 1.26 -2.92 -9.29
N LEU A 171 0.20 -3.69 -9.59
CA LEU A 171 -0.29 -3.87 -10.96
C LEU A 171 -0.79 -2.55 -11.55
N THR A 172 -1.44 -1.71 -10.76
CA THR A 172 -1.86 -0.37 -11.20
C THR A 172 -0.66 0.46 -11.63
N GLY A 173 0.42 0.49 -10.83
CA GLY A 173 1.66 1.16 -11.20
C GLY A 173 2.29 0.63 -12.48
N ARG A 174 2.28 -0.69 -12.66
CA ARG A 174 2.74 -1.35 -13.90
C ARG A 174 1.90 -0.95 -15.12
N LEU A 175 0.58 -0.88 -14.97
CA LEU A 175 -0.34 -0.51 -16.05
C LEU A 175 -0.14 0.96 -16.45
N MET A 176 0.06 1.85 -15.47
CA MET A 176 0.33 3.27 -15.71
C MET A 176 1.61 3.50 -16.50
N ALA A 177 2.63 2.66 -16.33
CA ALA A 177 3.86 2.73 -17.09
C ALA A 177 3.72 2.28 -18.56
N ALA A 178 2.61 1.62 -18.94
CA ALA A 178 2.40 1.16 -20.30
C ALA A 178 2.23 2.37 -21.26
N PRO A 179 2.92 2.42 -22.43
CA PRO A 179 2.92 3.60 -23.30
C PRO A 179 1.53 4.07 -23.73
N ARG A 180 0.63 3.15 -24.06
CA ARG A 180 -0.76 3.47 -24.45
C ARG A 180 -1.57 4.10 -23.31
N VAL A 181 -1.36 3.61 -22.08
CA VAL A 181 -2.04 4.11 -20.88
C VAL A 181 -1.47 5.46 -20.48
N MET A 182 -0.15 5.61 -20.53
CA MET A 182 0.52 6.90 -20.29
C MET A 182 0.00 7.98 -21.26
N GLN A 183 -0.08 7.68 -22.55
CA GLN A 183 -0.64 8.60 -23.56
C GLN A 183 -2.08 9.02 -23.21
N LEU A 184 -2.91 8.06 -22.79
CA LEU A 184 -4.29 8.33 -22.36
C LEU A 184 -4.33 9.24 -21.12
N LEU A 185 -3.53 8.93 -20.09
CA LEU A 185 -3.46 9.70 -18.84
C LEU A 185 -2.95 11.12 -19.06
N THR A 186 -2.02 11.33 -19.99
CA THR A 186 -1.52 12.66 -20.37
C THR A 186 -2.44 13.43 -21.30
N SER A 187 -3.54 12.82 -21.77
CA SER A 187 -4.45 13.50 -22.69
C SER A 187 -5.17 14.65 -21.97
N PRO A 188 -5.33 15.81 -22.64
CA PRO A 188 -5.96 16.98 -22.02
C PRO A 188 -7.42 16.72 -21.62
N ARG A 189 -8.10 15.78 -22.30
CA ARG A 189 -9.46 15.34 -21.95
C ARG A 189 -9.48 14.63 -20.60
N VAL A 190 -8.60 13.66 -20.39
CA VAL A 190 -8.54 12.91 -19.12
C VAL A 190 -8.10 13.83 -17.98
N ILE A 191 -7.14 14.72 -18.21
CA ILE A 191 -6.72 15.70 -17.20
C ILE A 191 -7.89 16.59 -16.79
N LYS A 192 -8.67 17.11 -17.74
CA LYS A 192 -9.86 17.93 -17.45
C LYS A 192 -10.93 17.14 -16.68
N ILE A 193 -11.18 15.89 -17.07
CA ILE A 193 -12.13 15.02 -16.37
C ILE A 193 -11.65 14.74 -14.94
N SER A 194 -10.38 14.42 -14.74
CA SER A 194 -9.78 14.21 -13.42
C SER A 194 -9.88 15.45 -12.54
N LEU A 195 -9.60 16.63 -13.09
CA LEU A 195 -9.76 17.91 -12.38
C LEU A 195 -11.23 18.17 -11.98
N LEU A 196 -12.18 17.83 -12.86
CA LEU A 196 -13.62 17.96 -12.58
C LEU A 196 -14.11 16.94 -11.54
N LEU A 197 -13.43 15.79 -11.42
CA LEU A 197 -13.70 14.78 -10.40
C LEU A 197 -13.09 15.11 -9.03
N LEU A 198 -12.09 16.00 -8.93
CA LEU A 198 -11.48 16.36 -7.64
C LEU A 198 -12.48 16.88 -6.61
N PRO A 199 -13.43 17.79 -6.95
CA PRO A 199 -14.49 18.21 -6.03
C PRO A 199 -15.38 17.05 -5.58
N ALA A 200 -15.68 16.11 -6.48
CA ALA A 200 -16.47 14.93 -6.13
C ALA A 200 -15.71 14.01 -5.19
N VAL A 201 -14.42 13.75 -5.45
CA VAL A 201 -13.54 12.99 -4.55
C VAL A 201 -13.48 13.68 -3.19
N TYR A 202 -13.26 15.00 -3.13
CA TYR A 202 -13.27 15.75 -1.89
C TYR A 202 -14.60 15.64 -1.14
N LEU A 203 -15.73 15.80 -1.84
CA LEU A 203 -17.07 15.66 -1.25
C LEU A 203 -17.31 14.25 -0.70
N PHE A 204 -16.91 13.21 -1.44
CA PHE A 204 -17.03 11.82 -0.98
C PHE A 204 -16.12 11.54 0.22
N THR A 205 -14.88 12.03 0.22
CA THR A 205 -13.97 11.91 1.36
C THR A 205 -14.54 12.66 2.57
N TRP A 206 -15.07 13.87 2.39
CA TRP A 206 -15.69 14.65 3.46
C TRP A 206 -16.95 13.98 4.00
N LEU A 207 -17.82 13.43 3.13
CA LEU A 207 -19.01 12.68 3.54
C LEU A 207 -18.64 11.42 4.31
N TYR A 208 -17.64 10.68 3.82
CA TYR A 208 -17.11 9.50 4.48
C TYR A 208 -16.54 9.84 5.86
N GLU A 209 -15.71 10.88 5.96
CA GLU A 209 -15.16 11.36 7.22
C GLU A 209 -16.25 11.81 8.20
N ARG A 210 -17.22 12.59 7.73
CA ARG A 210 -18.29 13.18 8.57
C ARG A 210 -19.30 12.14 9.06
N HIS A 211 -19.73 11.21 8.20
CA HIS A 211 -20.87 10.33 8.49
C HIS A 211 -20.46 8.90 8.83
N TYR A 212 -19.33 8.42 8.33
CA TYR A 212 -18.89 7.04 8.54
C TYR A 212 -17.70 6.97 9.51
N PHE A 213 -16.70 7.83 9.32
CA PHE A 213 -15.50 7.80 10.15
C PHE A 213 -15.75 8.43 11.53
N LEU A 214 -16.28 9.66 11.60
CA LEU A 214 -16.61 10.33 12.87
C LEU A 214 -17.71 9.64 13.66
N ALA A 215 -18.76 9.14 12.98
CA ALA A 215 -19.82 8.42 13.66
C ALA A 215 -19.33 7.08 14.23
N ARG A 216 -18.45 6.36 13.53
CA ARG A 216 -17.83 5.14 14.03
C ARG A 216 -16.81 5.45 15.13
N PHE A 217 -15.94 6.44 14.94
CA PHE A 217 -14.95 6.90 15.92
C PHE A 217 -15.58 7.43 17.22
N LEU A 218 -16.75 8.09 17.16
CA LEU A 218 -17.50 8.51 18.34
C LEU A 218 -18.29 7.36 18.99
N ALA A 219 -18.80 6.41 18.19
CA ALA A 219 -19.50 5.23 18.71
C ALA A 219 -18.56 4.20 19.35
N THR A 220 -17.31 4.11 18.88
CA THR A 220 -16.25 3.30 19.45
C THR A 220 -15.24 4.23 20.12
N HIS A 221 -15.44 4.58 21.39
CA HIS A 221 -14.42 5.26 22.19
C HIS A 221 -13.08 4.51 22.08
N ASN A 222 -12.16 4.99 21.23
CA ASN A 222 -10.79 4.49 21.03
C ASN A 222 -10.58 3.00 20.69
N ASP A 223 -11.61 2.17 20.55
CA ASP A 223 -11.42 0.72 20.30
C ASP A 223 -11.00 0.36 18.87
N VAL A 224 -11.01 1.29 17.90
CA VAL A 224 -10.72 0.98 16.48
C VAL A 224 -9.22 1.02 16.15
N VAL A 225 -8.37 0.62 17.08
CA VAL A 225 -7.06 0.10 16.67
C VAL A 225 -6.70 -1.26 17.24
N LEU A 226 -7.57 -1.88 18.03
CA LEU A 226 -7.30 -3.21 18.58
C LEU A 226 -8.52 -4.12 18.46
N THR A 227 -8.88 -4.49 17.24
CA THR A 227 -9.33 -5.86 16.88
C THR A 227 -9.11 -6.15 15.41
#